data_AF-A0A2X3J0V7-F1
#
_entry.id   AF-A0A2X3J0V7-F1
#
_cell.length_a   1.000
_cell.length_b   1.000
_cell.length_c   1.000
_cell.angle_alpha   90.00
_cell.angle_beta   90.00
_cell.angle_gamma   90.00
#
_symmetry.space_group_name_H-M   'P 1'
#
loop_
_entity.id
_entity.type
_entity.pdbx_description
1 polymer ?
#
loop_
_entity_poly.entity_id
_entity_poly.type
_entity_poly.pdbx_seq_one_letter_code
_entity_poly.pdbx_strand_id
1 'polypeptide(L)'
;MTKRFFVTGTDTEVGKTIASSALLQAANLLGFHTAGYKPVASGSELTGDGLRNEDALALQRHSRVALRYDQVNPYTFAEPTSPHIISADEGRPIAAARLSSGLRELEGLADWVLVEGAGGWFTPALGFPDLRRLGAGGTAAGHSGGGR
;
A
#
# COMPACT_ATOMS: atom_id res chain seq x y z
N MET A 1 -3.49 20.22 5.82
CA MET A 1 -2.57 19.66 4.80
C MET A 1 -2.34 18.21 5.17
N THR A 2 -2.65 17.26 4.29
CA THR A 2 -2.56 15.81 4.58
C THR A 2 -1.11 15.32 4.55
N LYS A 3 -0.69 14.60 5.60
CA LYS A 3 0.63 13.96 5.67
C LYS A 3 0.59 12.63 4.92
N ARG A 4 1.63 12.32 4.14
CA ARG A 4 1.69 11.13 3.28
C ARG A 4 2.97 10.35 3.56
N PHE A 5 2.82 9.05 3.75
CA PHE A 5 3.92 8.13 4.02
C PHE A 5 3.86 6.98 3.02
N PHE A 6 5.02 6.54 2.55
CA PHE A 6 5.13 5.37 1.67
C PHE A 6 6.00 4.32 2.36
N VAL A 7 5.43 3.14 2.59
CA VAL A 7 6.14 1.98 3.14
C VAL A 7 6.46 1.04 2.00
N THR A 8 7.75 0.77 1.81
CA THR A 8 8.28 -0.17 0.84
C THR A 8 9.25 -1.12 1.53
N GLY A 9 9.67 -2.17 0.82
CA GLY A 9 10.56 -3.19 1.36
C GLY A 9 11.35 -3.83 0.22
N THR A 10 12.44 -4.50 0.56
CA THR A 10 13.29 -5.16 -0.42
C THR A 10 12.70 -6.47 -0.94
N ASP A 11 11.77 -7.08 -0.20
CA ASP A 11 11.10 -8.33 -0.57
C ASP A 11 9.65 -8.42 -0.02
N THR A 12 8.93 -9.50 -0.35
CA THR A 12 7.72 -9.93 0.37
C THR A 12 8.05 -10.39 1.80
N GLU A 13 7.07 -10.35 2.70
CA GLU A 13 7.20 -10.86 4.09
C GLU A 13 8.29 -10.22 4.97
N VAL A 14 8.97 -9.18 4.50
CA VAL A 14 9.97 -8.42 5.29
C VAL A 14 9.38 -7.60 6.45
N GLY A 15 8.08 -7.79 6.76
CA GLY A 15 7.39 -7.10 7.86
C GLY A 15 6.78 -5.74 7.51
N LYS A 16 6.60 -5.41 6.21
CA LYS A 16 5.97 -4.14 5.78
C LYS A 16 4.63 -3.91 6.45
N THR A 17 3.73 -4.89 6.42
CA THR A 17 2.36 -4.79 6.94
C THR A 17 2.32 -4.62 8.44
N ILE A 18 3.25 -5.27 9.16
CA ILE A 18 3.43 -5.07 10.60
C ILE A 18 3.86 -3.61 10.87
N ALA A 19 4.86 -3.11 10.15
CA ALA A 19 5.33 -1.74 10.28
C ALA A 19 4.24 -0.72 9.92
N SER A 20 3.54 -0.91 8.80
CA SER A 20 2.42 -0.06 8.35
C SER A 20 1.30 -0.02 9.39
N SER A 21 0.92 -1.17 9.93
CA SER A 21 -0.11 -1.29 10.96
C SER A 21 0.32 -0.59 12.26
N ALA A 22 1.59 -0.72 12.67
CA ALA A 22 2.12 -0.03 13.83
C ALA A 22 2.15 1.50 13.63
N LEU A 23 2.53 1.97 12.44
CA LEU A 23 2.54 3.40 12.11
C LEU A 23 1.12 4.00 12.10
N LEU A 24 0.14 3.29 11.52
CA LEU A 24 -1.27 3.71 11.55
C LEU A 24 -1.79 3.81 12.99
N GLN A 25 -1.53 2.79 13.81
CA GLN A 25 -1.92 2.80 15.22
C GLN A 25 -1.25 3.93 16.01
N ALA A 26 0.06 4.14 15.83
CA ALA A 26 0.78 5.21 16.49
C ALA A 26 0.23 6.60 16.10
N ALA A 27 -0.03 6.83 14.81
CA ALA A 27 -0.63 8.07 14.33
C ALA A 27 -2.05 8.27 14.87
N ASN A 28 -2.86 7.20 15.00
CA ASN A 28 -4.17 7.27 15.64
C ASN A 28 -4.07 7.68 17.12
N LEU A 29 -3.10 7.15 17.87
CA LEU A 29 -2.86 7.52 19.27
C LEU A 29 -2.43 8.98 19.41
N LEU A 30 -1.77 9.54 18.39
CA LEU A 30 -1.42 10.97 18.32
C LEU A 30 -2.60 11.86 17.88
N GLY A 31 -3.78 11.28 17.65
CA GLY A 31 -5.01 12.02 17.35
C GLY A 31 -5.29 12.26 15.87
N PHE A 32 -4.45 11.77 14.95
CA PHE A 32 -4.69 11.91 13.50
C PHE A 32 -5.90 11.08 13.04
N HIS A 33 -6.53 11.51 11.95
CA HIS A 33 -7.48 10.70 11.18
C HIS A 33 -6.71 9.97 10.10
N THR A 34 -6.42 8.69 10.34
CA THR A 34 -5.56 7.92 9.43
C THR A 34 -6.34 7.09 8.40
N ALA A 35 -5.73 6.93 7.23
CA ALA A 35 -6.14 5.97 6.21
C ALA A 35 -4.93 5.15 5.72
N GLY A 36 -5.08 3.83 5.70
CA GLY A 36 -4.15 2.89 5.09
C GLY A 36 -4.55 2.56 3.65
N TYR A 37 -3.58 2.52 2.76
CA TYR A 37 -3.79 2.27 1.34
C TYR A 37 -2.85 1.17 0.84
N LYS A 38 -3.41 0.04 0.42
CA LYS A 38 -2.71 -1.08 -0.24
C LYS A 38 -3.18 -1.11 -1.70
N PRO A 39 -2.75 -0.18 -2.56
CA PRO A 39 -3.31 0.04 -3.90
C PRO A 39 -3.39 -1.21 -4.77
N VAL A 40 -2.41 -2.10 -4.63
CA VAL A 40 -2.25 -3.31 -5.42
C VAL A 40 -1.88 -4.46 -4.50
N ALA A 41 -2.56 -5.59 -4.67
CA ALA A 41 -2.25 -6.82 -3.95
C ALA A 41 -2.57 -8.05 -4.81
N SER A 42 -1.72 -9.07 -4.68
CA SER A 42 -1.87 -10.40 -5.27
C SER A 42 -1.84 -11.45 -4.15
N GLY A 43 -2.17 -12.71 -4.45
CA GLY A 43 -2.33 -13.74 -3.42
C GLY A 43 -3.52 -13.43 -2.49
N SER A 44 -4.69 -13.20 -3.09
CA SER A 44 -5.91 -12.83 -2.35
C SER A 44 -6.90 -13.99 -2.31
N GLU A 45 -7.59 -14.13 -1.19
CA GLU A 45 -8.57 -15.18 -0.98
C GLU A 45 -9.95 -14.75 -1.47
N LEU A 46 -10.69 -15.66 -2.12
CA LEU A 46 -12.09 -15.41 -2.47
C LEU A 46 -12.97 -15.62 -1.25
N THR A 47 -13.64 -14.55 -0.82
CA THR A 47 -14.60 -14.57 0.30
C THR A 47 -16.02 -14.30 -0.19
N GLY A 48 -17.01 -14.37 0.70
CA GLY A 48 -18.40 -13.98 0.40
C GLY A 48 -18.55 -12.53 -0.07
N ASP A 49 -17.61 -11.65 0.30
CA ASP A 49 -17.61 -10.25 -0.10
C ASP A 49 -16.67 -9.97 -1.31
N GLY A 50 -16.17 -11.02 -1.96
CA GLY A 50 -15.20 -10.96 -3.06
C GLY A 50 -13.76 -11.21 -2.61
N LEU A 51 -12.79 -10.90 -3.47
CA LEU A 51 -11.37 -11.12 -3.19
C LEU A 51 -10.89 -10.25 -2.02
N ARG A 52 -10.13 -10.84 -1.09
CA ARG A 52 -9.56 -10.18 0.08
C ARG A 52 -8.10 -10.53 0.26
N ASN A 53 -7.27 -9.51 0.40
CA ASN A 53 -5.86 -9.63 0.72
C ASN A 53 -5.65 -9.28 2.21
N GLU A 54 -4.87 -10.10 2.90
CA GLU A 54 -4.64 -9.94 4.33
C GLU A 54 -3.95 -8.61 4.68
N ASP A 55 -2.98 -8.16 3.88
CA ASP A 55 -2.31 -6.88 4.10
C ASP A 55 -3.29 -5.72 3.99
N ALA A 56 -4.13 -5.73 2.94
CA ALA A 56 -5.16 -4.71 2.74
C ALA A 56 -6.16 -4.70 3.89
N LEU A 57 -6.60 -5.87 4.36
CA LEU A 57 -7.49 -5.99 5.51
C LEU A 57 -6.84 -5.48 6.79
N ALA A 58 -5.54 -5.73 7.01
CA ALA A 58 -4.82 -5.21 8.16
C ALA A 58 -4.77 -3.68 8.15
N LEU A 59 -4.42 -3.08 7.01
CA LEU A 59 -4.43 -1.62 6.84
C LEU A 59 -5.82 -1.03 7.02
N GLN A 60 -6.86 -1.68 6.51
CA GLN A 60 -8.25 -1.28 6.70
C GLN A 60 -8.64 -1.27 8.19
N ARG A 61 -8.32 -2.35 8.92
CA ARG A 61 -8.62 -2.48 10.36
C ARG A 61 -7.90 -1.43 11.22
N HIS A 62 -6.69 -1.04 10.86
CA HIS A 62 -5.90 -0.07 11.61
C HIS A 62 -6.06 1.38 11.13
N SER A 63 -6.80 1.61 10.06
CA SER A 63 -7.27 2.94 9.68
C SER A 63 -8.28 3.45 10.69
N ARG A 64 -8.22 4.74 11.03
CA ARG A 64 -9.23 5.36 11.92
C ARG A 64 -10.48 5.76 11.18
N VAL A 65 -10.34 6.22 9.93
CA VAL A 65 -11.51 6.51 9.10
C VAL A 65 -12.12 5.21 8.61
N ALA A 66 -13.45 5.13 8.56
CA ALA A 66 -14.12 3.97 8.01
C ALA A 66 -13.93 3.93 6.49
N LEU A 67 -13.25 2.89 6.01
CA LEU A 67 -12.97 2.69 4.59
C LEU A 67 -13.69 1.45 4.07
N ARG A 68 -14.19 1.53 2.84
CA ARG A 68 -14.57 0.34 2.08
C ARG A 68 -13.32 -0.38 1.57
N TYR A 69 -13.43 -1.68 1.30
CA TYR A 69 -12.29 -2.47 0.85
C TYR A 69 -11.71 -1.97 -0.48
N ASP A 70 -12.55 -1.53 -1.42
CA ASP A 70 -12.15 -0.99 -2.73
C ASP A 70 -11.39 0.34 -2.63
N GLN A 71 -11.59 1.10 -1.54
CA GLN A 71 -10.82 2.32 -1.26
C GLN A 71 -9.41 1.99 -0.75
N VAL A 72 -9.25 0.86 -0.06
CA VAL A 72 -7.95 0.40 0.46
C VAL A 72 -7.17 -0.35 -0.61
N ASN A 73 -7.82 -1.28 -1.33
CA ASN A 73 -7.19 -2.16 -2.30
C ASN A 73 -8.01 -2.23 -3.61
N PRO A 74 -7.91 -1.21 -4.47
CA PRO A 74 -8.65 -1.14 -5.74
C PRO A 74 -8.20 -2.17 -6.78
N TYR A 75 -6.97 -2.68 -6.69
CA TYR A 75 -6.45 -3.76 -7.53
C TYR A 75 -6.11 -4.98 -6.69
N THR A 76 -7.06 -5.92 -6.65
CA THR A 76 -6.93 -7.21 -5.97
C THR A 76 -6.88 -8.32 -7.01
N PHE A 77 -5.89 -9.20 -6.88
CA PHE A 77 -5.67 -10.36 -7.74
C PHE A 77 -5.60 -11.63 -6.88
N ALA A 78 -6.17 -12.74 -7.37
CA ALA A 78 -6.22 -13.99 -6.64
C ALA A 78 -4.85 -14.69 -6.62
N GLU A 79 -4.21 -14.81 -7.78
CA GLU A 79 -2.96 -15.56 -7.95
C GLU A 79 -1.80 -14.96 -7.13
N PRO A 80 -1.04 -15.75 -6.35
CA PRO A 80 0.11 -15.29 -5.57
C PRO A 80 1.37 -15.12 -6.44
N THR A 81 1.29 -14.26 -7.44
CA THR A 81 2.42 -13.91 -8.33
C THR A 81 2.66 -12.40 -8.34
N SER A 82 3.68 -11.94 -9.08
CA SER A 82 3.95 -10.51 -9.26
C SER A 82 2.72 -9.79 -9.82
N PRO A 83 2.27 -8.67 -9.24
CA PRO A 83 1.11 -7.94 -9.73
C PRO A 83 1.19 -7.53 -11.21
N HIS A 84 2.40 -7.29 -11.72
CA HIS A 84 2.61 -6.94 -13.13
C HIS A 84 2.33 -8.13 -14.06
N ILE A 85 2.62 -9.35 -13.62
CA ILE A 85 2.37 -10.57 -14.39
C ILE A 85 0.87 -10.84 -14.42
N ILE A 86 0.24 -10.97 -13.24
CA ILE A 86 -1.19 -11.33 -13.17
C ILE A 86 -2.11 -10.26 -13.75
N SER A 87 -1.76 -8.98 -13.66
CA SER A 87 -2.54 -7.91 -14.29
C SER A 87 -2.54 -7.99 -15.81
N ALA A 88 -1.44 -8.47 -16.42
CA ALA A 88 -1.36 -8.73 -17.85
C ALA A 88 -2.15 -10.00 -18.21
N ASP A 89 -1.97 -11.08 -17.46
CA ASP A 89 -2.60 -12.37 -17.71
C ASP A 89 -4.14 -12.30 -17.61
N GLU A 90 -4.67 -11.56 -16.64
CA GLU A 90 -6.12 -11.35 -16.49
C GLU A 90 -6.67 -10.24 -17.40
N GLY A 91 -5.83 -9.55 -18.18
CA GLY A 91 -6.25 -8.41 -19.01
C GLY A 91 -6.77 -7.22 -18.19
N ARG A 92 -6.29 -7.06 -16.95
CA ARG A 92 -6.71 -6.04 -15.98
C ARG A 92 -5.54 -5.10 -15.65
N PRO A 93 -5.11 -4.21 -16.57
CA PRO A 93 -3.94 -3.38 -16.39
C PRO A 93 -4.06 -2.44 -15.18
N ILE A 94 -2.98 -2.35 -14.40
CA ILE A 94 -2.86 -1.43 -13.27
C ILE A 94 -2.62 -0.01 -13.81
N ALA A 95 -3.62 0.85 -13.69
CA ALA A 95 -3.58 2.22 -14.20
C ALA A 95 -3.12 3.20 -13.11
N ALA A 96 -1.98 3.87 -13.35
CA ALA A 96 -1.43 4.89 -12.45
C ALA A 96 -2.47 5.98 -12.09
N ALA A 97 -3.31 6.39 -13.04
CA ALA A 97 -4.37 7.38 -12.80
C ALA A 97 -5.37 6.93 -11.72
N ARG A 98 -5.74 5.63 -11.70
CA ARG A 98 -6.64 5.06 -10.69
C ARG A 98 -5.97 4.97 -9.32
N LEU A 99 -4.68 4.65 -9.29
CA LEU A 99 -3.91 4.64 -8.05
C LEU A 99 -3.87 6.03 -7.42
N SER A 100 -3.53 7.04 -8.24
CA SER A 100 -3.50 8.46 -7.85
C SER A 100 -4.89 9.00 -7.46
N SER A 101 -5.97 8.62 -8.14
CA SER A 101 -7.31 9.05 -7.76
C SER A 101 -7.76 8.45 -6.44
N GLY A 102 -7.48 7.17 -6.20
CA GLY A 102 -7.74 6.53 -4.91
C GLY A 102 -6.98 7.20 -3.77
N LEU A 103 -5.71 7.54 -3.97
CA LEU A 103 -4.93 8.28 -2.97
C LEU A 103 -5.57 9.66 -2.67
N ARG A 104 -5.97 10.42 -3.69
CA ARG A 104 -6.63 11.71 -3.51
C ARG A 104 -7.98 11.60 -2.80
N GLU A 105 -8.74 10.53 -3.06
CA GLU A 105 -9.99 10.25 -2.34
C GLU A 105 -9.72 10.07 -0.84
N LEU A 106 -8.71 9.27 -0.47
CA LEU A 106 -8.33 9.06 0.92
C LEU A 106 -7.85 10.35 1.61
N GLU A 107 -7.14 11.23 0.88
CA GLU A 107 -6.73 12.53 1.39
C GLU A 107 -7.90 13.48 1.71
N GLY A 108 -9.06 13.27 1.09
CA GLY A 108 -10.29 13.97 1.44
C GLY A 108 -10.97 13.45 2.71
N LEU A 109 -10.62 12.24 3.14
CA LEU A 109 -11.19 11.57 4.31
C LEU A 109 -10.27 11.62 5.54
N ALA A 110 -8.95 11.68 5.30
CA ALA A 110 -7.91 11.54 6.31
C ALA A 110 -6.86 12.67 6.21
N ASP A 111 -6.32 13.08 7.36
CA ASP A 111 -5.22 14.05 7.44
C ASP A 111 -3.83 13.37 7.54
N TRP A 112 -3.82 12.04 7.57
CA TRP A 112 -2.62 11.20 7.61
C TRP A 112 -2.83 9.92 6.79
N VAL A 113 -2.13 9.76 5.68
CA VAL A 113 -2.30 8.61 4.76
C VAL A 113 -1.00 7.82 4.65
N LEU A 114 -1.09 6.51 4.83
CA LEU A 114 0.01 5.57 4.61
C LEU A 114 -0.29 4.69 3.42
N VAL A 115 0.64 4.68 2.47
CA VAL A 115 0.59 3.84 1.28
C VAL A 115 1.60 2.72 1.41
N GLU A 116 1.14 1.48 1.37
CA GLU A 116 2.00 0.30 1.39
C GLU A 116 2.21 -0.24 -0.04
N GLY A 117 3.46 -0.39 -0.44
CA GLY A 117 3.82 -1.01 -1.71
C GLY A 117 3.56 -2.51 -1.76
N ALA A 118 3.33 -3.04 -2.96
CA ALA A 118 3.32 -4.48 -3.22
C ALA A 118 4.75 -4.99 -3.42
N GLY A 119 5.13 -6.14 -2.84
CA GLY A 119 6.41 -6.82 -3.15
C GLY A 119 7.69 -6.13 -2.69
N GLY A 120 8.81 -6.52 -3.32
CA GLY A 120 10.18 -6.04 -3.05
C GLY A 120 10.60 -4.77 -3.80
N TRP A 121 11.87 -4.37 -3.67
CA TRP A 121 12.42 -3.05 -4.08
C TRP A 121 12.21 -2.68 -5.57
N PHE A 122 11.88 -3.66 -6.42
CA PHE A 122 11.58 -3.49 -7.86
C PHE A 122 10.13 -3.08 -8.18
N THR A 123 9.37 -2.66 -7.18
CA THR A 123 8.07 -1.99 -7.37
C THR A 123 8.11 -0.44 -7.54
N PRO A 124 9.14 0.24 -8.12
CA PRO A 124 9.02 1.66 -8.51
C PRO A 124 7.99 1.89 -9.64
N ALA A 125 7.48 0.81 -10.24
CA ALA A 125 6.56 0.84 -11.37
C ALA A 125 5.11 1.23 -10.99
N LEU A 126 4.72 1.23 -9.71
CA LEU A 126 3.35 1.61 -9.32
C LEU A 126 3.03 3.10 -9.50
N GLY A 127 3.98 3.92 -9.97
CA GLY A 127 3.65 5.16 -10.68
C GLY A 127 2.67 6.06 -9.94
N PHE A 128 2.97 6.44 -8.71
CA PHE A 128 2.31 7.55 -8.03
C PHE A 128 3.04 8.86 -8.38
N PRO A 129 2.67 9.60 -9.45
CA PRO A 129 3.29 10.89 -9.74
C PRO A 129 3.24 11.84 -8.53
N ASP A 130 2.21 11.69 -7.69
CA ASP A 130 2.00 12.49 -6.48
C ASP A 130 3.00 12.14 -5.35
N LEU A 131 3.44 10.88 -5.23
CA LEU A 131 4.42 10.44 -4.22
C LEU A 131 5.87 10.52 -4.69
N ARG A 132 6.13 10.52 -6.01
CA ARG A 132 7.48 10.71 -6.58
C ARG A 132 8.13 12.03 -6.16
N ARG A 133 7.34 13.04 -5.80
CA ARG A 133 7.82 14.33 -5.29
C ARG A 133 8.29 14.29 -3.83
N LEU A 134 7.94 13.25 -3.07
CA LEU A 134 8.33 13.06 -1.67
C LEU A 134 9.64 12.26 -1.51
N GLY A 135 10.01 11.48 -2.53
CA GLY A 135 11.21 10.62 -2.52
C GLY A 135 12.55 11.34 -2.68
N ALA A 136 12.57 12.67 -2.90
CA ALA A 136 13.81 13.44 -3.08
C ALA A 136 14.52 13.82 -1.75
N GLY A 137 14.05 13.32 -0.60
CA GLY A 137 14.62 13.65 0.72
C GLY A 137 14.75 12.48 1.71
N GLY A 138 14.56 11.23 1.29
CA GLY A 138 14.65 10.07 2.18
C GLY A 138 16.06 9.47 2.20
N THR A 139 16.72 9.47 3.35
CA THR A 139 17.98 8.77 3.58
C THR A 139 17.76 7.25 3.50
N ALA A 140 18.43 6.59 2.56
CA ALA A 140 18.51 5.14 2.50
C ALA A 140 19.49 4.64 3.57
N ALA A 141 19.01 3.95 4.59
CA ALA A 141 19.85 3.15 5.49
C ALA A 141 19.94 1.73 4.94
N GLY A 142 20.89 1.49 4.04
CA GLY A 142 21.29 0.15 3.61
C GLY A 142 22.54 -0.27 4.37
N HIS A 143 22.42 -1.20 5.32
CA HIS A 143 23.57 -1.94 5.83
C HIS A 143 23.82 -3.14 4.90
N SER A 144 24.86 -3.06 4.07
CA SER A 144 25.41 -4.24 3.40
C SER A 144 26.24 -5.03 4.40
N GLY A 145 25.62 -6.03 5.03
CA GLY A 145 26.35 -7.09 5.74
C GLY A 145 27.05 -7.98 4.72
N GLY A 146 28.38 -7.93 4.72
CA GLY A 146 29.23 -8.81 3.92
C GLY A 146 29.26 -10.25 4.41
N GLY A 147 29.50 -11.17 3.47
CA GLY A 147 29.76 -12.59 3.68
C GLY A 147 29.34 -13.34 2.41
N ARG A 148 30.20 -14.05 1.67
CA ARG A 148 31.58 -14.50 1.86
C ARG A 148 32.31 -14.39 0.51
#